data_AF-T5RKT4-F1
#
_entry.id   AF-T5RKT4-F1
#
_cell.length_a   1.000
_cell.length_b   1.000
_cell.length_c   1.000
_cell.angle_alpha   90.00
_cell.angle_beta   90.00
_cell.angle_gamma   90.00
#
_symmetry.space_group_name_H-M   'P 1'
#
loop_
_entity.id
_entity.type
_entity.pdbx_description
1 polymer ?
#
loop_
_entity_poly.entity_id
_entity_poly.type
_entity_poly.pdbx_seq_one_letter_code
_entity_poly.pdbx_strand_id
1 'polypeptide(L)'
;MLIFWSLVRNSVVLAVYLLFSVACFLTVHEHCMEECINQFFDGTLSESELQAEYGKMLKKELFGSMENPPSPLTESQKETAMDFYNAFRQKILSVAVERNNAEGEQYITGDMNVQRSWSYYNSDYYYASESAISAITNATQNISQEYDTTFEVPDYLEQGKTNLYNFNTALEGDPFIVSNYHYIIDPDVAPPENFKWFYETGGDPHTRIRLTSFMSVDKNGNKTFIDYTTDEFDPTDPSKAQMWVSYTDEGGAEHRLSTDIVFDHSKDDLRNVLDLLSFSDKDTKKASLLNNFLSNLQIYPKGYFDRFPTAFRSMDFMV
;
A
#
# COMPACT_ATOMS: atom_id res chain seq x y z
N MET A 1 35.50 -36.36 -34.14
CA MET A 1 35.61 -35.84 -32.76
C MET A 1 35.72 -34.31 -32.69
N LEU A 2 36.31 -33.61 -33.68
CA LEU A 2 36.43 -32.13 -33.69
C LEU A 2 35.15 -31.36 -34.08
N ILE A 3 34.23 -31.96 -34.84
CA ILE A 3 32.97 -31.31 -35.27
C ILE A 3 31.95 -31.20 -34.12
N PHE A 4 31.91 -32.20 -33.22
CA PHE A 4 31.01 -32.20 -32.06
C PHE A 4 31.35 -31.10 -31.04
N TRP A 5 32.63 -30.78 -30.85
CA TRP A 5 33.07 -29.72 -29.94
C TRP A 5 32.75 -28.31 -30.45
N SER A 6 32.74 -28.10 -31.77
CA SER A 6 32.35 -26.82 -32.38
C SER A 6 30.84 -26.56 -32.22
N LEU A 7 30.01 -27.60 -32.41
CA LEU A 7 28.56 -27.51 -32.28
C LEU A 7 28.10 -27.22 -30.84
N VAL A 8 28.72 -27.86 -29.84
CA VAL A 8 28.42 -27.59 -28.41
C VAL A 8 28.82 -26.16 -28.03
N ARG A 9 29.95 -25.67 -28.53
CA ARG A 9 30.45 -24.33 -28.21
C ARG A 9 29.60 -23.23 -28.85
N ASN A 10 29.13 -23.42 -30.09
CA ASN A 10 28.17 -22.51 -30.72
C ASN A 10 26.79 -22.56 -30.04
N SER A 11 26.33 -23.74 -29.60
CA SER A 11 25.05 -23.89 -28.91
C SER A 11 25.03 -23.20 -27.54
N VAL A 12 26.10 -23.33 -26.76
CA VAL A 12 26.23 -22.65 -25.46
C VAL A 12 26.33 -21.13 -25.64
N VAL A 13 27.07 -20.65 -26.63
CA VAL A 13 27.15 -19.22 -26.93
C VAL A 13 25.78 -18.67 -27.37
N LEU A 14 25.03 -19.42 -28.19
CA LEU A 14 23.68 -19.03 -28.61
C LEU A 14 22.69 -19.02 -27.43
N ALA A 15 22.77 -20.00 -26.54
CA ALA A 15 21.94 -20.05 -25.33
C ALA A 15 22.23 -18.89 -24.37
N VAL A 16 23.51 -18.53 -24.18
CA VAL A 16 23.90 -17.36 -23.37
C VAL A 16 23.45 -16.05 -24.04
N TYR A 17 23.57 -15.93 -25.36
CA TYR A 17 23.05 -14.76 -26.09
C TYR A 17 21.52 -14.66 -26.00
N LEU A 18 20.79 -15.77 -26.08
CA LEU A 18 19.34 -15.80 -25.90
C LEU A 18 18.95 -15.41 -24.47
N LEU A 19 19.62 -15.97 -23.45
CA LEU A 19 19.36 -15.61 -22.05
C LEU A 19 19.69 -14.15 -21.76
N PHE A 20 20.81 -13.64 -22.29
CA PHE A 20 21.19 -12.24 -22.16
C PHE A 20 20.23 -11.32 -22.93
N SER A 21 19.80 -11.71 -24.12
CA SER A 21 18.81 -10.96 -24.91
C SER A 21 17.44 -10.94 -24.24
N VAL A 22 16.99 -12.05 -23.64
CA VAL A 22 15.74 -12.14 -22.89
C VAL A 22 15.82 -11.29 -21.63
N ALA A 23 16.92 -11.37 -20.88
CA ALA A 23 17.15 -10.52 -19.71
C ALA A 23 17.15 -9.04 -20.07
N CYS A 24 17.87 -8.64 -21.13
CA CYS A 24 17.86 -7.25 -21.61
C CYS A 24 16.47 -6.80 -22.09
N PHE A 25 15.66 -7.69 -22.69
CA PHE A 25 14.29 -7.37 -23.11
C PHE A 25 13.38 -7.11 -21.90
N LEU A 26 13.47 -7.97 -20.87
CA LEU A 26 12.75 -7.82 -19.61
C LEU A 26 13.12 -6.50 -18.90
N THR A 27 14.41 -6.16 -18.81
CA THR A 27 14.86 -4.92 -18.14
C THR A 27 14.40 -3.65 -18.86
N VAL A 28 14.30 -3.65 -20.19
CA VAL A 28 13.85 -2.47 -20.95
C VAL A 28 12.34 -2.24 -20.80
N HIS A 29 11.54 -3.31 -20.81
CA HIS A 29 10.10 -3.19 -20.60
C HIS A 29 9.75 -2.70 -19.20
N GLU A 30 10.46 -3.21 -18.18
CA GLU A 30 10.28 -2.80 -16.79
C GLU A 30 10.60 -1.32 -16.58
N HIS A 31 11.67 -0.80 -17.21
CA HIS A 31 12.03 0.61 -17.09
C HIS A 31 11.01 1.55 -17.75
N CYS A 32 10.48 1.19 -18.92
CA CYS A 32 9.51 2.01 -19.65
C CYS A 32 8.15 2.08 -18.92
N MET A 33 7.71 0.95 -18.35
CA MET A 33 6.54 0.88 -17.49
C MET A 33 6.69 1.80 -16.27
N GLU A 34 7.82 1.70 -15.57
CA GLU A 34 8.09 2.49 -14.37
C GLU A 34 8.18 3.99 -14.68
N GLU A 35 8.85 4.38 -15.76
CA GLU A 35 8.94 5.80 -16.17
C GLU A 35 7.55 6.38 -16.48
N CYS A 36 6.73 5.66 -17.25
CA CYS A 36 5.37 6.08 -17.61
C CYS A 36 4.48 6.26 -16.37
N ILE A 37 4.53 5.29 -15.44
CA ILE A 37 3.77 5.36 -14.19
C ILE A 37 4.25 6.55 -13.34
N ASN A 38 5.57 6.74 -13.18
CA ASN A 38 6.10 7.86 -12.42
C ASN A 38 5.67 9.22 -13.01
N GLN A 39 5.75 9.37 -14.33
CA GLN A 39 5.31 10.60 -15.01
C GLN A 39 3.83 10.89 -14.76
N PHE A 40 2.99 9.86 -14.71
CA PHE A 40 1.57 9.98 -14.37
C PHE A 40 1.39 10.46 -12.92
N PHE A 41 2.04 9.83 -11.95
CA PHE A 41 1.97 10.24 -10.54
C PHE A 41 2.61 11.62 -10.28
N ASP A 42 3.54 12.06 -11.14
CA ASP A 42 4.11 13.42 -11.10
C ASP A 42 3.17 14.47 -11.74
N GLY A 43 2.05 14.05 -12.35
CA GLY A 43 1.12 14.92 -13.08
C GLY A 43 1.67 15.44 -14.40
N THR A 44 2.81 14.91 -14.87
CA THR A 44 3.44 15.28 -16.15
C THR A 44 2.87 14.51 -17.34
N LEU A 45 2.09 13.46 -17.06
CA LEU A 45 1.44 12.62 -18.05
C LEU A 45 -0.03 12.43 -17.64
N SER A 46 -0.95 12.81 -18.52
CA SER A 46 -2.39 12.75 -18.26
C SER A 46 -2.94 11.33 -18.35
N GLU A 47 -4.15 11.11 -17.83
CA GLU A 47 -4.86 9.82 -17.96
C GLU A 47 -4.98 9.34 -19.41
N SER A 48 -5.29 10.26 -20.33
CA SER A 48 -5.40 9.95 -21.77
C SER A 48 -4.07 9.57 -22.41
N GLU A 49 -2.97 10.20 -21.97
CA GLU A 49 -1.61 9.88 -22.42
C GLU A 49 -1.15 8.54 -21.83
N LEU A 50 -1.49 8.25 -20.57
CA LEU A 50 -1.21 6.95 -19.93
C LEU A 50 -1.91 5.83 -20.68
N GLN A 51 -3.20 6.01 -20.97
CA GLN A 51 -3.97 5.05 -21.77
C GLN A 51 -3.30 4.80 -23.13
N ALA A 52 -2.84 5.86 -23.81
CA ALA A 52 -2.20 5.76 -25.11
C ALA A 52 -0.83 5.07 -25.04
N GLU A 53 0.03 5.44 -24.08
CA GLU A 53 1.35 4.84 -23.92
C GLU A 53 1.26 3.37 -23.49
N TYR A 54 0.41 3.05 -22.49
CA TYR A 54 0.12 1.67 -22.13
C TYR A 54 -0.37 0.87 -23.35
N GLY A 55 -1.30 1.43 -24.14
CA GLY A 55 -1.83 0.76 -25.33
C GLY A 55 -0.74 0.46 -26.38
N LYS A 56 0.21 1.38 -26.58
CA LYS A 56 1.38 1.15 -27.45
C LYS A 56 2.26 0.03 -26.90
N MET A 57 2.54 0.03 -25.60
CA MET A 57 3.35 -1.02 -24.96
C MET A 57 2.67 -2.39 -25.07
N LEU A 58 1.38 -2.48 -24.80
CA LEU A 58 0.61 -3.72 -24.91
C LEU A 58 0.57 -4.23 -26.35
N LYS A 59 0.32 -3.38 -27.36
CA LYS A 59 0.37 -3.81 -28.77
C LYS A 59 1.75 -4.32 -29.17
N LYS A 60 2.81 -3.67 -28.68
CA LYS A 60 4.19 -4.13 -28.89
C LYS A 60 4.43 -5.47 -28.22
N GLU A 61 3.90 -5.71 -27.02
CA GLU A 61 4.00 -7.00 -26.33
C GLU A 61 3.28 -8.11 -27.10
N LEU A 62 2.06 -7.83 -27.59
CA LEU A 62 1.23 -8.82 -28.29
C LEU A 62 1.75 -9.18 -29.69
N PHE A 63 2.32 -8.21 -30.41
CA PHE A 63 2.56 -8.32 -31.85
C PHE A 63 4.00 -8.02 -32.28
N GLY A 64 4.83 -7.49 -31.38
CA GLY A 64 6.19 -7.04 -31.72
C GLY A 64 6.17 -6.00 -32.84
N SER A 65 6.79 -6.35 -33.97
CA SER A 65 6.87 -5.51 -35.18
C SER A 65 5.95 -5.97 -36.31
N MET A 66 4.92 -6.78 -36.01
CA MET A 66 4.03 -7.32 -37.03
C MET A 66 3.13 -6.22 -37.63
N GLU A 67 3.15 -6.05 -38.95
CA GLU A 67 2.36 -5.00 -39.64
C GLU A 67 0.87 -5.31 -39.71
N ASN A 68 0.48 -6.59 -39.82
CA ASN A 68 -0.91 -7.03 -39.95
C ASN A 68 -1.20 -8.22 -39.01
N PRO A 69 -1.35 -7.96 -37.70
CA PRO A 69 -1.67 -9.00 -36.74
C PRO A 69 -3.02 -9.68 -37.03
N PRO A 70 -3.10 -11.01 -36.87
CA PRO A 70 -4.34 -11.75 -37.10
C PRO A 70 -5.41 -11.38 -36.06
N SER A 71 -6.68 -11.36 -36.50
CA SER A 71 -7.88 -11.29 -35.65
C SER A 71 -8.66 -12.62 -35.78
N PRO A 72 -9.24 -13.17 -34.70
CA PRO A 72 -9.20 -12.67 -33.31
C PRO A 72 -7.86 -12.95 -32.59
N LEU A 73 -7.64 -12.33 -31.43
CA LEU A 73 -6.50 -12.69 -30.57
C LEU A 73 -6.54 -14.19 -30.24
N THR A 74 -5.38 -14.85 -30.38
CA THR A 74 -5.20 -16.24 -29.94
C THR A 74 -5.25 -16.35 -28.42
N GLU A 75 -5.49 -17.55 -27.88
CA GLU A 75 -5.49 -17.77 -26.42
C GLU A 75 -4.16 -17.36 -25.76
N SER A 76 -3.03 -17.65 -26.41
CA SER A 76 -1.70 -17.21 -25.92
C SER A 76 -1.58 -15.70 -25.87
N GLN A 77 -2.15 -14.97 -26.83
CA GLN A 77 -2.14 -13.50 -26.82
C GLN A 77 -3.09 -12.92 -25.74
N LYS A 78 -4.21 -13.58 -25.46
CA LYS A 78 -5.10 -13.19 -24.35
C LYS A 78 -4.39 -13.37 -23.00
N GLU A 79 -3.66 -14.48 -22.83
CA GLU A 79 -2.82 -14.72 -21.65
C GLU A 79 -1.73 -13.66 -21.52
N THR A 80 -0.99 -13.36 -22.60
CA THR A 80 0.00 -12.27 -22.61
C THR A 80 -0.62 -10.91 -22.26
N ALA A 81 -1.80 -10.58 -22.76
CA ALA A 81 -2.50 -9.35 -22.40
C ALA A 81 -2.86 -9.30 -20.91
N MET A 82 -3.33 -10.42 -20.35
CA MET A 82 -3.65 -10.54 -18.93
C MET A 82 -2.40 -10.40 -18.06
N ASP A 83 -1.31 -11.07 -18.41
CA ASP A 83 -0.05 -10.99 -17.65
C ASP A 83 0.55 -9.58 -17.69
N PHE A 84 0.53 -8.94 -18.87
CA PHE A 84 0.99 -7.57 -19.03
C PHE A 84 0.12 -6.60 -18.22
N TYR A 85 -1.20 -6.75 -18.27
CA TYR A 85 -2.14 -5.95 -17.46
C TYR A 85 -1.87 -6.11 -15.96
N ASN A 86 -1.72 -7.35 -15.48
CA ASN A 86 -1.43 -7.66 -14.08
C ASN A 86 -0.11 -7.01 -13.64
N ALA A 87 0.95 -7.15 -14.44
CA ALA A 87 2.25 -6.57 -14.12
C ALA A 87 2.18 -5.04 -14.02
N PHE A 88 1.50 -4.39 -14.97
CA PHE A 88 1.33 -2.94 -14.97
C PHE A 88 0.48 -2.47 -13.79
N ARG A 89 -0.64 -3.14 -13.51
CA ARG A 89 -1.53 -2.87 -12.37
C ARG A 89 -0.79 -3.00 -11.03
N GLN A 90 -0.02 -4.07 -10.85
CA GLN A 90 0.81 -4.25 -9.65
C GLN A 90 1.82 -3.12 -9.50
N LYS A 91 2.47 -2.70 -10.59
CA LYS A 91 3.46 -1.61 -10.54
C LYS A 91 2.82 -0.26 -10.22
N ILE A 92 1.61 0.05 -10.73
CA ILE A 92 0.85 1.24 -10.34
C ILE A 92 0.64 1.28 -8.83
N LEU A 93 0.15 0.17 -8.26
CA LEU A 93 -0.12 0.07 -6.83
C LEU A 93 1.17 0.14 -5.99
N SER A 94 2.24 -0.52 -6.43
CA SER A 94 3.56 -0.46 -5.77
C SER A 94 4.09 0.98 -5.72
N VAL A 95 4.06 1.71 -6.84
CA VAL A 95 4.53 3.09 -6.90
C VAL A 95 3.68 4.01 -6.01
N ALA A 96 2.36 3.81 -5.98
CA ALA A 96 1.47 4.53 -5.07
C ALA A 96 1.86 4.31 -3.60
N VAL A 97 2.09 3.06 -3.20
CA VAL A 97 2.50 2.69 -1.83
C VAL A 97 3.88 3.24 -1.49
N GLU A 98 4.86 3.11 -2.40
CA GLU A 98 6.22 3.65 -2.21
C GLU A 98 6.21 5.16 -2.00
N ARG A 99 5.46 5.91 -2.82
CA ARG A 99 5.34 7.36 -2.70
C ARG A 99 4.58 7.77 -1.44
N ASN A 100 3.51 7.06 -1.09
CA ASN A 100 2.80 7.23 0.18
C ASN A 100 3.76 7.07 1.36
N ASN A 101 4.52 5.98 1.39
CA ASN A 101 5.46 5.72 2.48
C ASN A 101 6.58 6.77 2.52
N ALA A 102 7.14 7.16 1.37
CA ALA A 102 8.14 8.22 1.31
C ALA A 102 7.61 9.57 1.84
N GLU A 103 6.34 9.92 1.57
CA GLU A 103 5.67 11.08 2.15
C GLU A 103 5.40 10.89 3.65
N GLY A 104 5.15 9.68 4.12
CA GLY A 104 4.92 9.38 5.53
C GLY A 104 6.18 9.49 6.39
N GLU A 105 7.33 9.10 5.86
CA GLU A 105 8.61 9.05 6.59
C GLU A 105 9.02 10.39 7.20
N GLN A 106 8.71 11.52 6.54
CA GLN A 106 9.01 12.86 7.07
C GLN A 106 8.25 13.22 8.35
N TYR A 107 7.18 12.50 8.69
CA TYR A 107 6.38 12.76 9.90
C TYR A 107 6.83 11.97 11.12
N ILE A 108 7.74 11.01 10.95
CA ILE A 108 8.25 10.18 12.05
C ILE A 108 9.03 11.04 13.04
N THR A 109 8.69 10.91 14.32
CA THR A 109 9.38 11.63 15.39
C THR A 109 10.45 10.75 16.04
N GLY A 110 11.72 11.14 15.98
CA GLY A 110 12.83 10.38 16.57
C GLY A 110 13.17 9.08 15.83
N ASP A 111 14.17 8.34 16.31
CA ASP A 111 14.74 7.21 15.56
C ASP A 111 13.85 5.96 15.55
N MET A 112 13.61 5.39 14.36
CA MET A 112 12.92 4.11 14.22
C MET A 112 13.72 2.94 14.78
N ASN A 113 13.01 1.97 15.36
CA ASN A 113 13.61 0.74 15.87
C ASN A 113 12.62 -0.43 15.79
N VAL A 114 13.07 -1.62 16.14
CA VAL A 114 12.28 -2.86 16.04
C VAL A 114 11.02 -2.90 16.90
N GLN A 115 10.88 -2.02 17.90
CA GLN A 115 9.67 -1.92 18.73
C GLN A 115 8.67 -0.87 18.22
N ARG A 116 9.10 0.00 17.31
CA ARG A 116 8.27 1.06 16.73
C ARG A 116 7.59 0.59 15.44
N SER A 117 6.41 1.12 15.19
CA SER A 117 5.66 0.99 13.95
C SER A 117 5.09 2.34 13.58
N TRP A 118 4.92 2.61 12.30
CA TRP A 118 4.23 3.78 11.80
C TRP A 118 3.43 3.40 10.55
N SER A 119 2.43 4.21 10.25
CA SER A 119 1.65 4.13 9.02
C SER A 119 1.27 5.55 8.59
N TYR A 120 1.17 5.72 7.29
CA TYR A 120 0.71 6.93 6.66
C TYR A 120 -0.27 6.58 5.56
N TYR A 121 -1.27 7.43 5.36
CA TYR A 121 -2.25 7.30 4.31
C TYR A 121 -2.52 8.67 3.71
N ASN A 122 -2.35 8.79 2.40
CA ASN A 122 -2.78 9.94 1.64
C ASN A 122 -3.76 9.48 0.54
N SER A 123 -4.99 10.01 0.59
CA SER A 123 -6.06 9.69 -0.36
C SER A 123 -5.68 9.98 -1.80
N ASP A 124 -4.76 10.91 -2.04
CA ASP A 124 -4.35 11.29 -3.39
C ASP A 124 -3.74 10.10 -4.14
N TYR A 125 -3.00 9.21 -3.44
CA TYR A 125 -2.45 8.00 -4.02
C TYR A 125 -3.51 6.94 -4.33
N TYR A 126 -4.56 6.85 -3.50
CA TYR A 126 -5.73 6.03 -3.79
C TYR A 126 -6.37 6.47 -5.12
N TYR A 127 -6.76 7.74 -5.23
CA TYR A 127 -7.44 8.24 -6.42
C TYR A 127 -6.56 8.23 -7.68
N ALA A 128 -5.27 8.57 -7.55
CA ALA A 128 -4.33 8.47 -8.66
C ALA A 128 -4.19 7.03 -9.15
N SER A 129 -4.09 6.05 -8.24
CA SER A 129 -3.99 4.64 -8.63
C SER A 129 -5.28 4.15 -9.31
N GLU A 130 -6.46 4.53 -8.83
CA GLU A 130 -7.74 4.17 -9.45
C GLU A 130 -7.90 4.77 -10.86
N SER A 131 -7.51 6.04 -11.04
CA SER A 131 -7.48 6.68 -12.37
C SER A 131 -6.51 5.97 -13.32
N ALA A 132 -5.29 5.67 -12.87
CA ALA A 132 -4.31 4.93 -13.68
C ALA A 132 -4.80 3.53 -14.06
N ILE A 133 -5.39 2.81 -13.11
CA ILE A 133 -5.98 1.48 -13.31
C ILE A 133 -7.12 1.55 -14.33
N SER A 134 -7.99 2.55 -14.22
CA SER A 134 -9.08 2.77 -15.17
C SER A 134 -8.53 3.01 -16.58
N ALA A 135 -7.50 3.84 -16.72
CA ALA A 135 -6.84 4.11 -18.01
C ALA A 135 -6.29 2.83 -18.68
N ILE A 136 -5.53 2.01 -17.95
CA ILE A 136 -4.97 0.77 -18.52
C ILE A 136 -6.04 -0.29 -18.79
N THR A 137 -7.12 -0.30 -18.02
CA THR A 137 -8.28 -1.19 -18.22
C THR A 137 -8.99 -0.82 -19.52
N ASN A 138 -9.30 0.46 -19.70
CA ASN A 138 -9.91 0.98 -20.92
C ASN A 138 -9.03 0.69 -22.15
N ALA A 139 -7.71 0.88 -22.06
CA ALA A 139 -6.80 0.54 -23.16
C ALA A 139 -6.83 -0.95 -23.50
N THR A 140 -6.80 -1.83 -22.51
CA THR A 140 -6.80 -3.29 -22.71
C THR A 140 -8.13 -3.76 -23.32
N GLN A 141 -9.25 -3.22 -22.85
CA GLN A 141 -10.57 -3.49 -23.41
C GLN A 141 -10.68 -3.00 -24.85
N ASN A 142 -10.23 -1.78 -25.15
CA ASN A 142 -10.22 -1.23 -26.50
C ASN A 142 -9.38 -2.07 -27.46
N ILE A 143 -8.19 -2.51 -27.04
CA ILE A 143 -7.33 -3.38 -27.85
C ILE A 143 -7.99 -4.73 -28.06
N SER A 144 -8.58 -5.33 -27.03
CA SER A 144 -9.25 -6.63 -27.18
C SER A 144 -10.42 -6.54 -28.17
N GLN A 145 -11.22 -5.47 -28.09
CA GLN A 145 -12.31 -5.20 -29.03
C GLN A 145 -11.81 -4.96 -30.46
N GLU A 146 -10.69 -4.26 -30.65
CA GLU A 146 -10.05 -4.05 -31.96
C GLU A 146 -9.70 -5.37 -32.66
N TYR A 147 -9.40 -6.42 -31.89
CA TYR A 147 -9.04 -7.76 -32.36
C TYR A 147 -10.13 -8.80 -32.06
N ASP A 148 -11.40 -8.39 -32.12
CA ASP A 148 -12.58 -9.26 -32.02
C ASP A 148 -12.61 -10.20 -30.79
N THR A 149 -12.07 -9.74 -29.64
CA THR A 149 -12.11 -10.44 -28.35
C THR A 149 -12.60 -9.53 -27.22
N THR A 150 -12.73 -10.10 -26.02
CA THR A 150 -13.14 -9.42 -24.80
C THR A 150 -12.07 -9.55 -23.73
N PHE A 151 -11.97 -8.56 -22.86
CA PHE A 151 -11.10 -8.56 -21.69
C PHE A 151 -11.91 -8.23 -20.45
N GLU A 152 -11.82 -9.08 -19.44
CA GLU A 152 -12.48 -8.93 -18.15
C GLU A 152 -11.42 -8.93 -17.06
N VAL A 153 -11.52 -7.96 -16.15
CA VAL A 153 -10.61 -7.87 -15.01
C VAL A 153 -10.95 -9.02 -14.05
N PRO A 154 -9.97 -9.84 -13.62
CA PRO A 154 -10.23 -10.91 -12.67
C PRO A 154 -10.66 -10.38 -11.30
N ASP A 155 -11.42 -11.17 -10.57
CA ASP A 155 -11.63 -10.93 -9.14
C ASP A 155 -10.34 -11.28 -8.38
N TYR A 156 -9.52 -10.26 -8.11
CA TYR A 156 -8.25 -10.45 -7.41
C TYR A 156 -8.45 -10.77 -5.93
N LEU A 157 -9.54 -10.31 -5.32
CA LEU A 157 -9.81 -10.56 -3.91
C LEU A 157 -10.16 -12.04 -3.69
N GLU A 158 -11.01 -12.61 -4.56
CA GLU A 158 -11.29 -14.05 -4.56
C GLU A 158 -10.04 -14.90 -4.83
N GLN A 159 -9.06 -14.38 -5.58
CA GLN A 159 -7.77 -15.04 -5.82
C GLN A 159 -6.75 -14.84 -4.71
N GLY A 160 -7.06 -14.08 -3.66
CA GLY A 160 -6.10 -13.72 -2.60
C GLY A 160 -4.95 -12.84 -3.08
N LYS A 161 -5.10 -12.14 -4.22
CA LYS A 161 -4.09 -11.26 -4.82
C LYS A 161 -4.30 -9.81 -4.40
N THR A 162 -4.11 -9.53 -3.11
CA THR A 162 -4.33 -8.20 -2.50
C THR A 162 -3.43 -7.10 -3.11
N ASN A 163 -2.23 -7.45 -3.55
CA ASN A 163 -1.29 -6.55 -4.26
C ASN A 163 -1.74 -6.14 -5.68
N LEU A 164 -2.82 -6.75 -6.17
CA LEU A 164 -3.44 -6.43 -7.46
C LEU A 164 -4.85 -5.86 -7.29
N TYR A 165 -5.40 -5.81 -6.08
CA TYR A 165 -6.80 -5.43 -5.90
C TYR A 165 -6.99 -3.91 -5.90
N ASN A 166 -6.60 -3.19 -4.86
CA ASN A 166 -6.65 -1.73 -4.83
C ASN A 166 -5.54 -1.15 -3.93
N PHE A 167 -5.46 0.18 -3.86
CA PHE A 167 -4.45 0.85 -3.04
C PHE A 167 -4.57 0.50 -1.55
N ASN A 168 -5.79 0.39 -1.02
CA ASN A 168 -6.01 0.07 0.39
C ASN A 168 -5.44 -1.31 0.73
N THR A 169 -5.67 -2.34 -0.09
CA THR A 169 -5.11 -3.68 0.14
C THR A 169 -3.61 -3.75 -0.17
N ALA A 170 -3.11 -2.97 -1.12
CA ALA A 170 -1.69 -2.91 -1.43
C ALA A 170 -0.89 -2.24 -0.30
N LEU A 171 -1.44 -1.22 0.35
CA LEU A 171 -0.81 -0.54 1.49
C LEU A 171 -0.70 -1.45 2.72
N GLU A 172 -1.67 -2.36 2.91
CA GLU A 172 -1.65 -3.36 3.98
C GLU A 172 -0.63 -4.48 3.75
N GLY A 173 -0.28 -4.74 2.48
CA GLY A 173 0.52 -5.88 2.07
C GLY A 173 1.94 -5.51 1.64
N ASP A 174 2.88 -5.39 2.58
CA ASP A 174 4.28 -5.62 2.23
C ASP A 174 4.48 -7.14 1.98
N PRO A 175 4.87 -7.57 0.77
CA PRO A 175 5.07 -8.98 0.44
C PRO A 175 6.25 -9.65 1.18
N PHE A 176 7.08 -8.88 1.89
CA PHE A 176 8.25 -9.38 2.63
C PHE A 176 8.12 -9.24 4.15
N ILE A 177 7.05 -8.63 4.64
CA ILE A 177 6.78 -8.54 6.08
C ILE A 177 5.45 -9.22 6.37
N VAL A 178 5.51 -10.28 7.17
CA VAL A 178 4.38 -11.02 7.77
C VAL A 178 3.58 -10.15 8.76
N SER A 179 3.62 -8.83 8.61
CA SER A 179 2.97 -7.92 9.53
C SER A 179 1.54 -7.72 9.09
N ASN A 180 0.66 -8.34 9.87
CA ASN A 180 -0.78 -8.13 9.96
C ASN A 180 -1.09 -6.65 10.32
N TYR A 181 -0.74 -5.70 9.44
CA TYR A 181 -1.06 -4.29 9.59
C TYR A 181 -2.43 -3.99 8.96
N HIS A 182 -3.48 -4.46 9.62
CA HIS A 182 -4.87 -4.20 9.24
C HIS A 182 -5.34 -2.86 9.80
N TYR A 183 -4.73 -1.76 9.34
CA TYR A 183 -5.19 -0.44 9.78
C TYR A 183 -6.50 -0.04 9.11
N ILE A 184 -6.80 -0.59 7.92
CA ILE A 184 -8.05 -0.41 7.20
C ILE A 184 -8.93 -1.64 7.50
N ILE A 185 -10.20 -1.42 7.84
CA ILE A 185 -11.12 -2.50 8.22
C ILE A 185 -11.75 -3.13 6.97
N ASP A 186 -12.25 -2.29 6.08
CA ASP A 186 -12.83 -2.65 4.80
C ASP A 186 -12.11 -1.92 3.66
N PRO A 187 -11.32 -2.63 2.83
CA PRO A 187 -10.56 -2.01 1.76
C PRO A 187 -11.43 -1.46 0.61
N ASP A 188 -12.72 -1.80 0.55
CA ASP A 188 -13.64 -1.32 -0.49
C ASP A 188 -14.23 0.05 -0.18
N VAL A 189 -14.06 0.55 1.04
CA VAL A 189 -14.50 1.88 1.42
C VAL A 189 -13.52 2.91 0.87
N ALA A 190 -13.97 3.70 -0.11
CA ALA A 190 -13.18 4.81 -0.64
C ALA A 190 -12.94 5.89 0.44
N PRO A 191 -11.72 6.44 0.53
CA PRO A 191 -11.44 7.58 1.40
C PRO A 191 -12.16 8.84 0.89
N PRO A 192 -12.34 9.87 1.73
CA PRO A 192 -12.66 11.22 1.27
C PRO A 192 -11.48 11.80 0.47
N GLU A 193 -11.76 12.65 -0.52
CA GLU A 193 -10.71 13.40 -1.24
C GLU A 193 -9.95 14.35 -0.31
N ASN A 194 -8.65 14.53 -0.60
CA ASN A 194 -7.72 15.37 0.13
C ASN A 194 -7.59 14.99 1.62
N PHE A 195 -7.81 13.72 1.97
CA PHE A 195 -7.68 13.18 3.31
C PHE A 195 -6.29 12.59 3.55
N LYS A 196 -5.75 12.86 4.74
CA LYS A 196 -4.47 12.30 5.20
C LYS A 196 -4.60 11.75 6.62
N TRP A 197 -3.88 10.67 6.89
CA TRP A 197 -3.78 10.07 8.21
C TRP A 197 -2.36 9.61 8.49
N PHE A 198 -1.90 9.81 9.72
CA PHE A 198 -0.62 9.31 10.19
C PHE A 198 -0.77 8.75 11.59
N TYR A 199 -0.04 7.68 11.84
CA TYR A 199 0.03 7.01 13.12
C TYR A 199 1.45 6.52 13.37
N GLU A 200 1.96 6.72 14.57
CA GLU A 200 3.22 6.12 14.99
C GLU A 200 3.21 5.68 16.46
N THR A 201 4.00 4.65 16.75
CA THR A 201 4.23 4.16 18.11
C THR A 201 5.64 4.49 18.57
N GLY A 202 5.78 4.70 19.88
CA GLY A 202 7.05 4.73 20.57
C GLY A 202 7.61 3.32 20.79
N GLY A 203 8.85 3.25 21.27
CA GLY A 203 9.52 1.99 21.53
C GLY A 203 10.93 2.18 22.07
N ASP A 204 11.32 1.37 23.05
CA ASP A 204 12.62 1.47 23.72
C ASP A 204 13.59 0.40 23.18
N PRO A 205 14.58 0.77 22.34
CA PRO A 205 15.51 -0.20 21.79
C PRO A 205 16.42 -0.85 22.86
N HIS A 206 16.49 -0.27 24.06
CA HIS A 206 17.35 -0.75 25.15
C HIS A 206 16.59 -1.51 26.24
N THR A 207 15.26 -1.68 26.13
CA THR A 207 14.44 -2.36 27.15
C THR A 207 14.73 -1.87 28.57
N ARG A 208 14.74 -0.55 28.78
CA ARG A 208 15.04 0.03 30.09
C ARG A 208 13.85 -0.19 31.03
N ILE A 209 14.15 -0.40 32.30
CA ILE A 209 13.14 -0.41 33.34
C ILE A 209 12.69 1.04 33.55
N ARG A 210 11.40 1.32 33.29
CA ARG A 210 10.77 2.61 33.55
C ARG A 210 10.07 2.57 34.91
N LEU A 211 10.39 3.52 35.79
CA LEU A 211 9.61 3.73 37.01
C LEU A 211 8.37 4.54 36.64
N THR A 212 7.22 3.89 36.55
CA THR A 212 5.95 4.53 36.16
C THR A 212 5.25 5.20 37.33
N SER A 213 5.34 4.62 38.53
CA SER A 213 4.77 5.22 39.73
C SER A 213 5.51 4.79 41.00
N PHE A 214 5.33 5.57 42.06
CA PHE A 214 5.85 5.29 43.39
C PHE A 214 4.77 5.51 44.44
N MET A 215 4.52 4.47 45.26
CA MET A 215 3.64 4.58 46.43
C MET A 215 4.47 4.41 47.70
N SER A 216 4.35 5.35 48.65
CA SER A 216 4.87 5.20 50.01
C SER A 216 3.74 5.26 51.03
N VAL A 217 3.89 4.50 52.12
CA VAL A 217 2.97 4.52 53.26
C VAL A 217 3.79 4.92 54.49
N ASP A 218 3.41 6.01 55.15
CA ASP A 218 4.09 6.44 56.36
C ASP A 218 3.67 5.61 57.59
N LYS A 219 4.35 5.83 58.71
CA LYS A 219 4.07 5.15 60.00
C LYS A 219 2.66 5.42 60.57
N ASN A 220 1.96 6.44 60.07
CA ASN A 220 0.60 6.78 60.46
C ASN A 220 -0.45 6.20 59.49
N GLY A 221 -0.01 5.48 58.45
CA GLY A 221 -0.88 4.91 57.42
C GLY A 221 -1.22 5.87 56.27
N ASN A 222 -0.62 7.07 56.22
CA ASN A 222 -0.85 7.99 55.11
C ASN A 222 -0.14 7.50 53.86
N LYS A 223 -0.86 7.47 52.75
CA LYS A 223 -0.34 7.04 51.45
C LYS A 223 0.07 8.26 50.62
N THR A 224 1.29 8.25 50.10
CA THR A 224 1.72 9.17 49.03
C THR A 224 1.82 8.37 47.75
N PHE A 225 1.19 8.84 46.67
CA PHE A 225 1.30 8.26 45.35
C PHE A 225 1.87 9.32 44.40
N ILE A 226 2.92 8.96 43.67
CA ILE A 226 3.54 9.79 42.64
C ILE A 226 3.44 9.01 41.33
N ASP A 227 2.76 9.60 40.35
CA ASP A 227 2.74 9.11 38.97
C ASP A 227 3.83 9.84 38.18
N TYR A 228 4.68 9.07 37.51
CA TYR A 228 5.73 9.58 36.63
C TYR A 228 5.37 9.43 35.15
N THR A 229 4.19 8.89 34.84
CA THR A 229 3.72 8.78 33.46
C THR A 229 3.17 10.12 32.96
N THR A 230 3.39 10.39 31.68
CA THR A 230 2.83 11.55 30.97
C THR A 230 1.96 11.04 29.84
N ASP A 231 0.85 11.72 29.55
CA ASP A 231 0.01 11.32 28.41
C ASP A 231 0.60 11.75 27.06
N GLU A 232 1.60 12.64 27.08
CA GLU A 232 2.33 13.11 25.90
C GLU A 232 3.10 11.98 25.21
N PHE A 233 3.17 12.05 23.89
CA PHE A 233 3.93 11.10 23.08
C PHE A 233 5.44 11.17 23.40
N ASP A 234 6.00 10.00 23.74
CA ASP A 234 7.44 9.78 23.87
C ASP A 234 7.85 8.69 22.86
N PRO A 235 8.66 9.01 21.83
CA PRO A 235 9.07 8.03 20.82
C PRO A 235 9.93 6.89 21.41
N THR A 236 10.45 7.06 22.63
CA THR A 236 11.22 6.05 23.33
C THR A 236 10.36 5.14 24.20
N ASP A 237 9.05 5.42 24.37
CA ASP A 237 8.15 4.67 25.24
C ASP A 237 7.25 3.71 24.44
N PRO A 238 7.35 2.38 24.64
CA PRO A 238 6.51 1.41 23.93
C PRO A 238 5.01 1.50 24.28
N SER A 239 4.64 2.20 25.35
CA SER A 239 3.24 2.45 25.73
C SER A 239 2.66 3.71 25.09
N LYS A 240 3.45 4.48 24.35
CA LYS A 240 3.01 5.76 23.76
C LYS A 240 2.83 5.64 22.26
N ALA A 241 1.84 6.35 21.75
CA ALA A 241 1.65 6.59 20.33
C ALA A 241 1.10 7.98 20.10
N GLN A 242 1.24 8.46 18.87
CA GLN A 242 0.54 9.66 18.42
C GLN A 242 -0.11 9.38 17.07
N MET A 243 -1.18 10.12 16.82
CA MET A 243 -1.78 10.14 15.50
C MET A 243 -2.36 11.50 15.19
N TRP A 244 -2.54 11.71 13.89
CA TRP A 244 -3.31 12.83 13.40
C TRP A 244 -4.05 12.45 12.13
N VAL A 245 -5.15 13.15 11.90
CA VAL A 245 -5.90 13.13 10.65
C VAL A 245 -5.98 14.55 10.13
N SER A 246 -5.87 14.73 8.83
CA SER A 246 -6.14 16.03 8.21
C SER A 246 -6.94 15.90 6.94
N TYR A 247 -7.62 16.98 6.59
CA TYR A 247 -8.23 17.13 5.28
C TYR A 247 -8.06 18.55 4.77
N THR A 248 -7.95 18.71 3.45
CA THR A 248 -7.95 20.04 2.81
C THR A 248 -9.36 20.39 2.34
N ASP A 249 -9.83 21.61 2.63
CA ASP A 249 -11.12 22.10 2.15
C ASP A 249 -11.07 22.69 0.73
N GLU A 250 -12.25 23.02 0.18
CA GLU A 250 -12.36 23.61 -1.17
C GLU A 250 -11.64 24.98 -1.28
N GLY A 251 -11.41 25.65 -0.14
CA GLY A 251 -10.65 26.89 -0.06
C GLY A 251 -9.14 26.68 0.04
N GLY A 252 -8.67 25.42 0.07
CA GLY A 252 -7.27 25.07 0.22
C GLY A 252 -6.76 25.13 1.67
N ALA A 253 -7.63 25.28 2.67
CA ALA A 253 -7.23 25.29 4.06
C ALA A 253 -7.17 23.85 4.62
N GLU A 254 -6.07 23.53 5.31
CA GLU A 254 -5.92 22.25 6.01
C GLU A 254 -6.62 22.31 7.38
N HIS A 255 -7.44 21.31 7.65
CA HIS A 255 -8.07 21.07 8.94
C HIS A 255 -7.46 19.81 9.54
N ARG A 256 -6.75 19.95 10.66
CA ARG A 256 -6.01 18.86 11.30
C ARG A 256 -6.47 18.63 12.73
N LEU A 257 -6.66 17.36 13.08
CA LEU A 257 -6.89 16.88 14.44
C LEU A 257 -5.75 15.95 14.83
N SER A 258 -5.33 15.99 16.09
CA SER A 258 -4.26 15.13 16.61
C SER A 258 -4.58 14.69 18.03
N THR A 259 -4.10 13.51 18.39
CA THR A 259 -4.14 13.02 19.77
C THR A 259 -2.96 12.11 20.05
N ASP A 260 -2.48 12.19 21.29
CA ASP A 260 -1.57 11.21 21.86
C ASP A 260 -2.37 10.07 22.48
N ILE A 261 -1.76 8.89 22.53
CA ILE A 261 -2.39 7.65 22.95
C ILE A 261 -1.48 6.96 23.95
N VAL A 262 -2.09 6.45 25.01
CA VAL A 262 -1.44 5.58 25.99
C VAL A 262 -2.05 4.19 25.91
N PHE A 263 -1.19 3.20 25.69
CA PHE A 263 -1.51 1.78 25.63
C PHE A 263 -1.24 1.11 26.98
N ASP A 264 -2.16 0.30 27.46
CA ASP A 264 -1.99 -0.53 28.66
C ASP A 264 -1.61 -1.99 28.33
N HIS A 265 -1.47 -2.27 27.04
CA HIS A 265 -1.20 -3.56 26.43
C HIS A 265 -2.27 -4.63 26.68
N SER A 266 -3.52 -4.20 26.89
CA SER A 266 -4.69 -5.06 26.99
C SER A 266 -5.36 -5.28 25.63
N LYS A 267 -6.44 -6.07 25.61
CA LYS A 267 -7.29 -6.23 24.42
C LYS A 267 -8.01 -4.94 24.03
N ASP A 268 -8.17 -4.00 24.96
CA ASP A 268 -8.90 -2.76 24.73
C ASP A 268 -8.03 -1.73 23.99
N ASP A 269 -6.78 -2.06 23.69
CA ASP A 269 -5.86 -1.23 22.90
C ASP A 269 -6.09 -1.32 21.38
N LEU A 270 -6.95 -2.22 20.91
CA LEU A 270 -7.48 -2.13 19.55
C LEU A 270 -8.59 -1.08 19.54
N ARG A 271 -8.29 0.09 18.97
CA ARG A 271 -9.18 1.25 19.02
C ARG A 271 -9.56 1.68 17.61
N ASN A 272 -10.82 2.05 17.44
CA ASN A 272 -11.28 2.69 16.22
C ASN A 272 -10.84 4.16 16.19
N VAL A 273 -10.46 4.68 15.03
CA VAL A 273 -9.98 6.07 14.92
C VAL A 273 -11.12 7.06 15.16
N LEU A 274 -12.36 6.75 14.79
CA LEU A 274 -13.52 7.64 15.01
C LEU A 274 -13.77 7.92 16.50
N ASP A 275 -13.53 6.93 17.36
CA ASP A 275 -13.72 7.07 18.81
C ASP A 275 -12.70 8.03 19.46
N LEU A 276 -11.59 8.28 18.75
CA LEU A 276 -10.47 9.08 19.23
C LEU A 276 -10.43 10.47 18.59
N LEU A 277 -10.74 10.57 17.29
CA LEU A 277 -10.78 11.80 16.52
C LEU A 277 -12.06 11.86 15.70
N SER A 278 -12.77 12.99 15.76
CA SER A 278 -13.96 13.23 14.95
C SER A 278 -14.06 14.69 14.52
N PHE A 279 -14.50 14.89 13.28
CA PHE A 279 -14.77 16.22 12.75
C PHE A 279 -16.20 16.64 13.10
N SER A 280 -16.35 17.84 13.67
CA SER A 280 -17.63 18.42 14.13
C SER A 280 -18.01 19.66 13.31
N ASP A 281 -17.76 19.59 12.00
CA ASP A 281 -17.84 20.74 11.09
C ASP A 281 -19.27 21.24 10.78
N LYS A 282 -19.39 22.48 10.31
CA LYS A 282 -20.67 23.12 9.93
C LYS A 282 -21.29 22.49 8.68
N ASP A 283 -20.46 21.95 7.78
CA ASP A 283 -20.92 21.10 6.68
C ASP A 283 -21.10 19.67 7.18
N THR A 284 -22.33 19.37 7.58
CA THR A 284 -22.70 18.08 8.13
C THR A 284 -22.41 16.92 7.17
N LYS A 285 -22.42 17.15 5.84
CA LYS A 285 -22.18 16.06 4.87
C LYS A 285 -20.71 15.71 4.78
N LYS A 286 -19.83 16.71 4.68
CA LYS A 286 -18.38 16.48 4.62
C LYS A 286 -17.87 15.87 5.93
N ALA A 287 -18.33 16.39 7.07
CA ALA A 287 -18.01 15.81 8.37
C ALA A 287 -18.50 14.36 8.50
N SER A 288 -19.71 14.04 8.01
CA SER A 288 -20.20 12.65 7.98
C SER A 288 -19.35 11.74 7.10
N LEU A 289 -18.90 12.18 5.92
CA LEU A 289 -18.03 11.38 5.05
C LEU A 289 -16.67 11.11 5.69
N LEU A 290 -16.04 12.14 6.27
CA LEU A 290 -14.79 12.02 7.01
C LEU A 290 -14.95 11.03 8.17
N ASN A 291 -15.94 11.24 9.04
CA ASN A 291 -16.16 10.39 10.20
C ASN A 291 -16.54 8.95 9.81
N ASN A 292 -17.24 8.75 8.68
CA ASN A 292 -17.51 7.42 8.15
C ASN A 292 -16.20 6.70 7.76
N PHE A 293 -15.28 7.39 7.10
CA PHE A 293 -13.97 6.81 6.79
C PHE A 293 -13.11 6.59 8.04
N LEU A 294 -13.15 7.48 9.03
CA LEU A 294 -12.47 7.24 10.32
C LEU A 294 -12.99 5.99 11.02
N SER A 295 -14.28 5.67 10.86
CA SER A 295 -14.85 4.43 11.37
C SER A 295 -14.30 3.17 10.69
N ASN A 296 -13.69 3.33 9.50
CA ASN A 296 -13.03 2.27 8.76
C ASN A 296 -11.54 2.13 9.10
N LEU A 297 -11.01 2.96 10.01
CA LEU A 297 -9.63 2.91 10.45
C LEU A 297 -9.53 2.41 11.89
N GLN A 298 -8.51 1.61 12.16
CA GLN A 298 -8.19 1.12 13.50
C GLN A 298 -6.71 1.26 13.80
N ILE A 299 -6.37 1.38 15.09
CA ILE A 299 -5.01 1.49 15.59
C ILE A 299 -4.79 0.56 16.78
N TYR A 300 -3.52 0.23 17.00
CA TYR A 300 -3.08 -0.70 18.04
C TYR A 300 -1.56 -0.64 18.23
N PRO A 301 -1.04 -1.02 19.41
CA PRO A 301 0.39 -1.08 19.65
C PRO A 301 1.04 -2.19 18.81
N LYS A 302 2.35 -2.06 18.56
CA LYS A 302 3.11 -3.11 17.87
C LYS A 302 2.98 -4.47 18.57
N GLY A 303 2.79 -5.53 17.78
CA GLY A 303 2.60 -6.89 18.28
C GLY A 303 1.26 -7.13 18.98
N TYR A 304 0.24 -6.30 18.72
CA TYR A 304 -1.10 -6.51 19.25
C TYR A 304 -1.68 -7.86 18.81
N PHE A 305 -1.70 -8.15 17.50
CA PHE A 305 -2.26 -9.40 16.98
C PHE A 305 -1.44 -10.65 17.32
N ASP A 306 -0.16 -10.50 17.67
CA ASP A 306 0.65 -11.60 18.22
C ASP A 306 0.20 -11.97 19.65
N ARG A 307 -0.17 -10.95 20.45
CA ARG A 307 -0.65 -11.12 21.83
C ARG A 307 -2.11 -11.52 21.91
N PHE A 308 -2.92 -10.97 21.01
CA PHE A 308 -4.35 -11.19 20.91
C PHE A 308 -4.70 -11.63 19.49
N PRO A 309 -4.39 -12.89 19.14
CA PRO A 309 -4.73 -13.42 17.83
C PRO A 309 -6.23 -13.27 17.60
N THR A 310 -6.58 -12.60 16.52
CA THR A 310 -7.92 -12.73 15.97
C THR A 310 -8.05 -14.17 15.46
N ALA A 311 -9.17 -14.82 15.74
CA ALA A 311 -9.49 -16.07 15.07
C ALA A 311 -9.71 -15.73 13.59
N PHE A 312 -8.65 -15.66 12.79
CA PHE A 312 -8.81 -15.53 11.36
C PHE A 312 -9.55 -16.79 10.90
N ARG A 313 -10.71 -16.56 10.24
CA ARG A 313 -11.26 -17.50 9.26
C ARG A 313 -10.07 -18.08 8.52
N SER A 314 -9.92 -19.39 8.51
CA SER A 314 -9.02 -20.00 7.55
C SER A 314 -9.50 -19.55 6.18
N MET A 315 -8.75 -18.65 5.55
CA MET A 315 -8.48 -18.86 4.14
C MET A 315 -7.62 -20.12 4.15
N ASP A 316 -8.30 -21.26 4.05
CA ASP A 316 -7.67 -22.51 3.67
C ASP A 316 -6.98 -22.22 2.35
N PHE A 317 -5.71 -21.85 2.41
CA PHE A 317 -4.80 -21.96 1.27
C PHE A 317 -4.61 -23.46 1.04
N MET A 318 -5.58 -24.07 0.35
CA MET A 318 -5.38 -25.37 -0.26
C MET A 318 -4.31 -25.19 -1.34
N VAL A 319 -3.18 -25.85 -1.08
CA VAL A 319 -2.10 -26.16 -2.03
C VAL A 319 -2.64 -26.79 -3.29
#